data_AF-A0A3C2ALG7-F1
#
_entry.id   AF-A0A3C2ALG7-F1
#
_cell.length_a   1.000
_cell.length_b   1.000
_cell.length_c   1.000
_cell.angle_alpha   90.00
_cell.angle_beta   90.00
_cell.angle_gamma   90.00
#
_symmetry.space_group_name_H-M   'P 1'
#
loop_
_entity.id
_entity.type
_entity.pdbx_description
1 polymer ?
#
loop_
_entity_poly.entity_id
_entity_poly.type
_entity_poly.pdbx_seq_one_letter_code
_entity_poly.pdbx_strand_id
1 'polypeptide(L)'
;MQWITDNIWLILFFAWGMPLGVFRSRFRKMVYETDDWTINIKPYFVKETKALFGVVEVNDPEFSAVRLRYGIYLVIYIALFVVYRMQ
;
A
#
# COMPACT_ATOMS: atom_id res chain seq x y z
N MET A 1 -15.85 24.25 -10.73
CA MET A 1 -15.59 22.99 -11.46
C MET A 1 -14.24 22.94 -12.16
N GLN A 2 -13.78 24.02 -12.81
CA GLN A 2 -12.48 24.05 -13.50
C GLN A 2 -11.29 23.61 -12.62
N TRP A 3 -11.20 24.11 -11.38
CA TRP A 3 -10.15 23.68 -10.47
C TRP A 3 -10.14 22.16 -10.21
N ILE A 4 -11.31 21.53 -10.11
CA ILE A 4 -11.42 20.08 -9.86
C ILE A 4 -10.92 19.31 -11.09
N THR A 5 -11.29 19.74 -12.30
CA THR A 5 -10.83 19.11 -13.53
C THR A 5 -9.32 19.27 -13.70
N ASP A 6 -8.78 20.44 -13.37
CA ASP A 6 -7.35 20.74 -13.48
C ASP A 6 -6.52 19.94 -12.44
N ASN A 7 -7.13 19.51 -11.33
CA ASN A 7 -6.46 18.80 -10.24
C ASN A 7 -6.94 17.35 -10.05
N ILE A 8 -7.67 16.79 -11.02
CA ILE A 8 -8.35 15.50 -10.85
C ILE A 8 -7.39 14.36 -10.49
N TRP A 9 -6.18 14.37 -11.04
CA TRP A 9 -5.17 13.34 -10.78
C TRP A 9 -4.58 13.42 -9.39
N LEU A 10 -4.38 14.64 -8.88
CA LEU A 10 -3.97 14.87 -7.50
C LEU A 10 -5.05 14.36 -6.53
N ILE A 11 -6.32 14.66 -6.82
CA ILE A 11 -7.46 14.21 -6.02
C ILE A 11 -7.53 12.68 -6.02
N LEU A 12 -7.44 12.03 -7.19
CA LEU A 12 -7.44 10.57 -7.31
C LEU A 12 -6.26 9.95 -6.57
N PHE A 13 -5.06 10.53 -6.67
CA PHE A 13 -3.87 10.07 -5.98
C PHE A 13 -4.05 10.08 -4.44
N PHE A 14 -4.56 11.17 -3.87
CA PHE A 14 -4.84 11.24 -2.43
C PHE A 14 -6.00 10.34 -2.01
N ALA A 15 -7.09 10.31 -2.78
CA ALA A 15 -8.24 9.47 -2.51
C ALA A 15 -7.86 7.98 -2.50
N TRP A 16 -7.00 7.54 -3.42
CA TRP A 16 -6.50 6.17 -3.48
C TRP A 16 -5.46 5.85 -2.38
N GLY A 17 -4.68 6.85 -1.96
CA GLY A 17 -3.71 6.71 -0.88
C GLY A 17 -4.34 6.30 0.47
N MET A 18 -5.58 6.72 0.74
CA MET A 18 -6.28 6.39 1.98
C MET A 18 -6.55 4.87 2.14
N PRO A 19 -7.26 4.18 1.21
CA PRO A 19 -7.40 2.73 1.24
C PRO A 19 -6.06 1.98 1.24
N LEU A 20 -5.07 2.46 0.48
CA LEU A 20 -3.74 1.86 0.45
C LEU A 20 -3.10 1.82 1.85
N GLY A 21 -3.27 2.88 2.65
CA GLY A 21 -2.77 2.93 4.03
C GLY A 21 -3.37 1.82 4.91
N VAL A 22 -4.66 1.52 4.75
CA VAL A 22 -5.35 0.44 5.49
C VAL A 22 -4.79 -0.93 5.10
N PHE A 23 -4.67 -1.20 3.79
CA PHE A 23 -4.12 -2.48 3.32
C PHE A 23 -2.64 -2.64 3.68
N ARG A 24 -1.86 -1.57 3.61
CA ARG A 24 -0.47 -1.55 4.06
C ARG A 24 -0.37 -1.89 5.54
N SER A 25 -1.19 -1.26 6.39
CA SER A 25 -1.17 -1.52 7.83
C SER A 25 -1.46 -2.98 8.16
N ARG A 26 -2.52 -3.56 7.57
CA ARG A 26 -2.84 -4.99 7.75
C ARG A 26 -1.73 -5.90 7.25
N PHE A 27 -1.14 -5.60 6.08
CA PHE A 27 -0.01 -6.35 5.54
C PHE A 27 1.19 -6.34 6.48
N ARG A 28 1.59 -5.17 7.01
CA ARG A 28 2.72 -5.05 7.94
C ARG A 28 2.47 -5.83 9.23
N LYS A 29 1.29 -5.69 9.82
CA LYS A 29 0.92 -6.42 11.03
C LYS A 29 1.07 -7.95 10.87
N MET A 30 0.65 -8.49 9.73
CA MET A 30 0.86 -9.91 9.42
C MET A 30 2.33 -10.26 9.21
N VAL A 31 3.09 -9.46 8.45
CA VAL A 31 4.52 -9.70 8.17
C VAL A 31 5.37 -9.70 9.45
N TYR A 32 5.04 -8.87 10.44
CA TYR A 32 5.78 -8.81 11.71
C TYR A 32 5.08 -9.52 12.86
N GLU A 33 3.97 -10.22 12.60
CA GLU A 33 3.21 -10.97 13.61
C GLU A 33 2.90 -10.10 14.84
N THR A 34 2.38 -8.90 14.60
CA THR A 34 2.11 -7.91 15.66
C THR A 34 0.81 -7.15 15.42
N ASP A 35 0.09 -6.85 16.48
CA ASP A 35 -1.08 -5.98 16.45
C ASP A 35 -0.76 -4.51 16.72
N ASP A 36 0.49 -4.19 17.09
CA ASP A 36 0.91 -2.85 17.44
C ASP A 36 0.82 -1.91 16.22
N TRP A 37 0.11 -0.79 16.39
CA TRP A 37 -0.04 0.24 15.37
C TRP A 37 1.29 0.94 15.06
N THR A 38 2.24 0.97 16.00
CA THR A 38 3.55 1.62 15.82
C THR A 38 4.35 1.02 14.69
N ILE A 39 4.06 -0.23 14.28
CA ILE A 39 4.70 -0.85 13.12
C ILE A 39 4.58 0.03 11.88
N ASN A 40 3.48 0.79 11.73
CA ASN A 40 3.26 1.66 10.59
C ASN A 40 4.21 2.85 10.50
N ILE A 41 4.79 3.28 11.62
CA ILE A 41 5.72 4.41 11.69
C ILE A 41 7.17 3.92 11.64
N LYS A 42 7.44 2.70 12.13
CA LYS A 42 8.79 2.13 12.14
C LYS A 42 9.35 2.04 10.70
N PRO A 43 10.61 2.43 10.46
CA PRO A 43 11.24 2.42 9.13
C PRO A 43 11.76 1.02 8.76
N TYR A 44 10.98 -0.02 9.04
CA TYR A 44 11.29 -1.37 8.61
C TYR A 44 10.73 -1.57 7.20
N PHE A 45 11.56 -1.99 6.25
CA PHE A 45 11.14 -2.16 4.85
C PHE A 45 11.59 -3.49 4.26
N VAL A 46 12.78 -3.97 4.64
CA VAL A 46 13.40 -5.16 4.03
C VAL A 46 12.50 -6.41 4.15
N LYS A 47 11.94 -6.69 5.34
CA LYS A 47 11.07 -7.86 5.54
C LYS A 47 9.77 -7.73 4.73
N GLU A 48 9.18 -6.53 4.71
CA GLU A 48 7.96 -6.22 3.94
C GLU A 48 8.18 -6.41 2.44
N THR A 49 9.30 -5.90 1.89
CA THR A 49 9.62 -6.06 0.47
C THR A 49 9.80 -7.55 0.13
N LYS A 50 10.55 -8.31 0.93
CA LYS A 50 10.71 -9.75 0.71
C LYS A 50 9.38 -10.50 0.78
N ALA A 51 8.54 -10.18 1.75
CA ALA A 51 7.22 -10.80 1.90
C ALA A 51 6.26 -10.45 0.75
N LEU A 52 6.33 -9.22 0.23
CA LEU A 52 5.55 -8.76 -0.92
C LEU A 52 5.90 -9.54 -2.20
N PHE A 53 7.18 -9.86 -2.41
CA PHE A 53 7.65 -10.70 -3.52
C PHE A 53 7.57 -12.21 -3.23
N GLY A 54 7.06 -12.62 -2.07
CA GLY A 54 6.92 -14.03 -1.72
C GLY A 54 8.24 -14.75 -1.41
N VAL A 55 9.29 -14.00 -1.08
CA VAL A 55 10.58 -14.54 -0.64
C VAL A 55 10.53 -14.98 0.83
N VAL A 56 9.58 -14.45 1.60
CA VAL A 56 9.36 -14.80 3.01
C VAL A 56 7.97 -15.39 3.17
N GLU A 57 7.90 -16.51 3.87
CA GLU A 57 6.65 -17.13 4.30
C GLU A 57 6.12 -16.45 5.57
N VAL A 58 4.80 -16.29 5.63
CA VAL A 58 4.07 -15.80 6.81
C VAL A 58 3.04 -16.86 7.15
N ASN A 59 3.03 -17.30 8.40
CA ASN A 59 2.19 -18.41 8.86
C ASN A 59 0.76 -17.95 9.17
N ASP A 60 0.06 -17.45 8.16
CA ASP A 60 -1.33 -17.03 8.26
C ASP A 60 -2.08 -17.39 6.95
N PRO A 61 -3.21 -18.12 7.03
CA PRO A 61 -3.94 -18.57 5.84
C PRO A 61 -4.52 -17.42 5.00
N GLU A 62 -4.78 -16.25 5.60
CA GLU A 62 -5.28 -15.07 4.90
C GLU A 62 -4.17 -14.25 4.22
N PHE A 63 -2.91 -14.52 4.55
CA PHE A 63 -1.77 -13.70 4.13
C PHE A 63 -1.67 -13.55 2.61
N SER A 64 -1.89 -14.63 1.87
CA SER A 64 -1.85 -14.62 0.40
C SER A 64 -2.86 -13.62 -0.20
N ALA A 65 -4.08 -13.58 0.36
CA ALA A 65 -5.12 -12.66 -0.10
C ALA A 65 -4.81 -11.21 0.31
N VAL A 66 -4.25 -11.00 1.51
CA VAL A 66 -3.81 -9.67 1.97
C VAL A 66 -2.66 -9.13 1.12
N ARG A 67 -1.65 -9.95 0.83
CA ARG A 67 -0.52 -9.61 -0.05
C ARG A 67 -1.00 -9.21 -1.44
N LEU A 68 -1.92 -9.98 -2.03
CA LEU A 68 -2.47 -9.66 -3.36
C LEU A 68 -3.24 -8.33 -3.35
N ARG A 69 -4.16 -8.13 -2.40
CA ARG A 69 -4.92 -6.88 -2.29
C ARG A 69 -3.99 -5.69 -2.10
N TYR A 70 -3.05 -5.76 -1.15
CA TYR A 70 -2.07 -4.69 -0.93
C TYR A 70 -1.24 -4.42 -2.20
N GLY A 71 -0.77 -5.45 -2.87
CA GLY A 71 -0.01 -5.33 -4.13
C GLY A 71 -0.78 -4.62 -5.23
N ILE A 72 -2.06 -4.97 -5.45
CA ILE A 72 -2.92 -4.32 -6.44
C ILE A 72 -3.06 -2.82 -6.14
N TYR A 73 -3.39 -2.48 -4.88
CA TYR A 73 -3.53 -1.08 -4.49
C TYR A 73 -2.21 -0.30 -4.62
N LEU A 74 -1.08 -0.94 -4.32
CA LEU A 74 0.24 -0.35 -4.46
C LEU A 74 0.60 -0.08 -5.93
N VAL A 75 0.31 -1.02 -6.83
CA VAL A 75 0.55 -0.85 -8.28
C VAL A 75 -0.28 0.31 -8.83
N ILE A 76 -1.57 0.39 -8.47
CA ILE A 76 -2.44 1.50 -8.90
C ILE A 76 -1.93 2.84 -8.34
N TYR A 77 -1.51 2.87 -7.07
CA TYR A 77 -0.92 4.07 -6.47
C TYR A 77 0.33 4.53 -7.21
N ILE A 78 1.24 3.62 -7.57
CA ILE A 78 2.43 3.94 -8.36
C ILE A 78 2.04 4.47 -9.73
N ALA A 79 1.05 3.86 -10.41
CA ALA A 79 0.56 4.33 -11.69
C ALA A 79 -0.02 5.75 -11.60
N LEU A 80 -0.87 6.02 -10.59
CA LEU A 80 -1.42 7.36 -10.33
C LEU A 80 -0.33 8.39 -10.05
N PHE A 81 0.70 8.01 -9.28
CA PHE A 81 1.84 8.87 -9.01
C PHE A 81 2.63 9.21 -10.29
N VAL A 82 2.91 8.22 -11.13
CA VAL A 82 3.62 8.41 -12.39
C VAL A 82 2.82 9.32 -13.33
N VAL A 83 1.51 9.09 -13.47
CA VAL A 83 0.63 9.92 -14.30
C VAL A 83 0.56 11.36 -13.77
N TYR A 84 0.43 11.55 -12.46
CA TYR A 84 0.46 12.87 -11.83
C TYR A 84 1.80 13.60 -12.08
N ARG A 85 2.92 12.88 -12.07
CA ARG A 85 4.26 13.44 -12.33
C ARG A 85 4.53 13.79 -13.80
N MET A 86 3.75 13.25 -14.73
CA MET A 86 3.88 13.48 -16.18
C MET A 86 2.98 14.60 -16.71
N GLN A 87 2.14 15.18 -15.85
CA GLN A 87 1.31 16.36 -16.15
C GLN A 87 2.05 17.63 -15.82
#